data_AF-A0A6B3D0U1-F1
#
_entry.id   AF-A0A6B3D0U1-F1
#
_cell.length_a   1.000
_cell.length_b   1.000
_cell.length_c   1.000
_cell.angle_alpha   90.00
_cell.angle_beta   90.00
_cell.angle_gamma   90.00
#
_symmetry.space_group_name_H-M   'P 1'
#
loop_
_entity.id
_entity.type
_entity.pdbx_description
1 polymer ?
#
loop_
_entity_poly.entity_id
_entity_poly.type
_entity_poly.pdbx_seq_one_letter_code
_entity_poly.pdbx_strand_id
1 'polypeptide(L)' 'MSAPTRRYEDAVARYLEAWNAAPDAVAKAVAAAWTEDGSYTDPLADVRGHEQIAAVVAAVHE' A
#
# COMPACT_ATOMS: atom_id res chain seq x y z
N MET A 1 19.80 14.68 -7.73
CA MET A 1 19.42 13.74 -6.65
C MET A 1 19.93 12.36 -7.03
N SER A 2 20.58 11.64 -6.12
CA SER A 2 21.20 10.35 -6.43
C SER A 2 20.11 9.28 -6.66
N ALA A 3 20.38 8.28 -7.51
CA ALA A 3 19.42 7.23 -7.85
C ALA A 3 18.73 6.53 -6.65
N PRO A 4 19.38 6.33 -5.48
CA PRO A 4 18.72 5.75 -4.30
C PRO A 4 17.60 6.60 -3.71
N THR A 5 17.71 7.94 -3.76
CA THR A 5 16.67 8.83 -3.22
C THR A 5 15.36 8.68 -4.00
N ARG A 6 15.45 8.51 -5.33
CA ARG A 6 14.27 8.26 -6.18
C ARG A 6 13.57 6.94 -5.87
N ARG A 7 14.30 5.88 -5.50
CA ARG A 7 13.67 4.61 -5.09
C ARG A 7 12.75 4.79 -3.89
N TYR A 8 13.16 5.58 -2.91
CA TYR A 8 12.35 5.82 -1.71
C TYR A 8 11.17 6.75 -1.99
N GLU A 9 11.37 7.79 -2.80
CA GLU A 9 10.30 8.68 -3.25
C GLU A 9 9.22 7.91 -4.03
N ASP A 10 9.62 7.05 -4.96
CA ASP A 10 8.70 6.22 -5.74
C ASP A 10 7.92 5.23 -4.84
N ALA A 11 8.58 4.65 -3.83
CA ALA A 11 7.92 3.75 -2.88
C ALA A 11 6.89 4.50 -2.02
N VAL A 12 7.25 5.68 -1.51
CA VAL A 12 6.33 6.54 -0.75
C VAL A 12 5.16 7.00 -1.61
N ALA A 13 5.40 7.37 -2.87
CA ALA A 13 4.34 7.76 -3.80
C ALA A 13 3.32 6.63 -3.99
N ARG A 14 3.77 5.41 -4.28
CA ARG A 14 2.89 4.24 -4.45
C ARG A 14 2.13 3.88 -3.17
N TYR A 15 2.78 4.00 -2.01
CA TYR A 15 2.13 3.80 -0.73
C TYR A 15 0.96 4.78 -0.53
N LEU A 16 1.20 6.08 -0.79
CA LEU A 16 0.16 7.10 -0.68
C LEU A 16 -0.95 6.93 -1.74
N GLU A 17 -0.59 6.50 -2.96
CA GLU A 17 -1.57 6.16 -4.00
C GLU A 17 -2.47 5.00 -3.57
N ALA A 18 -1.94 3.97 -2.91
CA ALA A 18 -2.74 2.86 -2.39
C ALA A 18 -3.76 3.32 -1.34
N TRP A 19 -3.34 4.16 -0.40
CA TRP A 19 -4.22 4.70 0.65
C TRP A 19 -5.28 5.69 0.15
N ASN A 20 -5.04 6.35 -0.98
CA ASN A 20 -5.98 7.31 -1.60
C ASN A 20 -6.71 6.73 -2.82
N ALA A 21 -6.57 5.43 -3.09
CA ALA A 21 -7.20 4.79 -4.24
C ALA A 21 -8.73 4.84 -4.12
N ALA A 22 -9.42 4.96 -5.25
CA ALA A 22 -10.86 4.73 -5.28
C ALA A 22 -11.19 3.25 -4.95
N PRO A 23 -12.38 2.93 -4.42
CA PRO A 23 -12.71 1.58 -3.96
C PRO A 23 -12.50 0.47 -5.01
N ASP A 24 -12.74 0.77 -6.30
CA ASP A 24 -12.54 -0.16 -7.42
C ASP A 24 -11.07 -0.33 -7.83
N ALA A 25 -10.18 0.55 -7.36
CA ALA A 25 -8.76 0.56 -7.68
C ALA A 25 -7.84 0.05 -6.54
N VAL A 26 -8.37 -0.17 -5.33
CA VAL A 26 -7.58 -0.54 -4.13
C VAL A 26 -6.68 -1.75 -4.38
N ALA A 27 -7.23 -2.85 -4.91
CA ALA A 27 -6.46 -4.08 -5.13
C ALA A 27 -5.25 -3.87 -6.07
N LYS A 28 -5.46 -3.09 -7.13
CA LYS A 28 -4.39 -2.76 -8.09
C LYS A 28 -3.31 -1.86 -7.45
N ALA A 29 -3.74 -0.88 -6.67
CA ALA A 29 -2.82 0.05 -6.02
C ALA A 29 -1.97 -0.63 -4.93
N VAL A 30 -2.57 -1.54 -4.15
CA VAL A 30 -1.84 -2.37 -3.18
C VAL A 30 -0.80 -3.27 -3.88
N ALA A 31 -1.18 -3.93 -4.97
CA ALA A 31 -0.24 -4.76 -5.73
C ALA A 31 0.95 -3.97 -6.32
N ALA A 32 0.77 -2.67 -6.58
CA ALA A 32 1.86 -1.80 -7.05
C ALA A 32 2.81 -1.37 -5.92
N ALA A 33 2.31 -1.27 -4.68
CA ALA A 33 3.05 -0.75 -3.54
C ALA A 33 3.75 -1.85 -2.69
N TRP A 34 3.21 -3.07 -2.64
CA TRP A 34 3.76 -4.18 -1.86
C TRP A 34 4.22 -5.36 -2.73
N THR A 35 5.19 -6.14 -2.24
CA THR A 35 5.43 -7.50 -2.75
C THR A 35 4.26 -8.41 -2.38
N GLU A 36 4.10 -9.55 -3.07
CA GLU A 36 3.00 -10.51 -2.84
C GLU A 36 2.91 -10.97 -1.37
N ASP A 37 4.04 -11.04 -0.68
CA ASP A 37 4.20 -11.46 0.71
C ASP A 37 4.46 -10.29 1.69
N GLY A 38 4.34 -9.06 1.22
CA GLY A 38 4.58 -7.85 2.00
C GLY A 38 3.63 -7.72 3.19
N SER A 39 4.06 -7.01 4.22
CA SER A 39 3.25 -6.78 5.43
C SER A 39 2.89 -5.31 5.62
N TYR A 40 1.83 -5.09 6.37
CA TYR A 40 1.44 -3.79 6.90
C TYR A 40 1.16 -3.95 8.39
N THR A 41 1.78 -3.09 9.20
CA THR A 41 1.60 -3.08 10.65
C THR A 41 1.44 -1.64 11.13
N ASP A 42 0.41 -1.41 11.93
CA ASP A 42 0.16 -0.17 12.68
C ASP A 42 -0.45 -0.55 14.06
N PRO A 43 -0.88 0.41 14.90
CA PRO A 43 -1.49 0.08 16.19
C PRO A 43 -2.81 -0.71 16.13
N LEU A 44 -3.47 -0.79 14.98
CA LEU A 44 -4.78 -1.40 14.78
C LEU A 44 -4.74 -2.67 13.94
N ALA A 45 -3.73 -2.84 13.10
CA ALA A 45 -3.59 -3.95 12.17
C ALA A 45 -2.17 -4.52 12.13
N ASP A 46 -2.08 -5.84 11.97
CA ASP A 46 -0.85 -6.56 11.62
C ASP A 46 -1.22 -7.63 10.59
N VAL A 47 -0.99 -7.33 9.31
CA VAL A 47 -1.50 -8.11 8.18
C VAL A 47 -0.41 -8.40 7.15
N ARG A 48 -0.61 -9.48 6.38
CA ARG A 48 0.32 -9.92 5.35
C ARG A 48 -0.39 -10.29 4.06
N GLY A 49 0.23 -9.92 2.95
CA GLY A 49 -0.24 -10.22 1.60
C GLY A 49 -1.26 -9.20 1.10
N HIS A 50 -1.35 -9.08 -0.23
CA HIS A 50 -2.16 -8.04 -0.89
C HIS A 50 -3.63 -8.06 -0.47
N GLU A 51 -4.22 -9.25 -0.31
CA GLU A 51 -5.63 -9.39 0.05
C GLU A 51 -5.94 -8.75 1.42
N GLN A 52 -5.15 -9.08 2.45
CA GLN A 52 -5.37 -8.55 3.80
C GLN A 52 -5.05 -7.05 3.87
N ILE A 53 -4.02 -6.59 3.16
CA ILE A 53 -3.67 -5.18 3.09
C ILE A 53 -4.78 -4.38 2.38
N ALA A 54 -5.32 -4.88 1.26
CA ALA A 54 -6.43 -4.25 0.56
C ALA A 54 -7.70 -4.16 1.42
N ALA A 55 -7.97 -5.19 2.24
CA ALA A 55 -9.08 -5.16 3.18
C ALA A 55 -8.93 -4.04 4.23
N VAL A 56 -7.73 -3.84 4.78
CA VAL A 56 -7.44 -2.74 5.72
C VAL A 56 -7.62 -1.38 5.04
N VAL A 57 -7.06 -1.20 3.84
CA VAL A 57 -7.17 0.06 3.09
C VAL A 57 -8.63 0.38 2.78
N ALA A 58 -9.41 -0.60 2.32
CA ALA A 58 -10.83 -0.41 2.03
C ALA A 58 -11.64 -0.05 3.29
N ALA A 59 -11.35 -0.69 4.43
CA ALA A 59 -12.06 -0.45 5.69
C ALA A 59 -11.84 0.97 6.25
N VAL A 60 -10.73 1.64 5.92
CA VAL A 60 -10.46 3.02 6.36
C VAL A 60 -11.25 4.06 5.56
N HIS A 61 -11.79 3.70 4.39
CA HIS A 61 -12.61 4.60 3.57
C HIS A 61 -14.10 4.61 3.96
N GLU A 62 -14.51 3.74 4.87
CA GLU A 62 -15.88 3.68 5.42
C GLU A 62 -16.11 4.68 6.57
#